data_AF-A0A0C3DK17-F1
#
_entry.id   AF-A0A0C3DK17-F1
#
_cell.length_a   1.000
_cell.length_b   1.000
_cell.length_c   1.000
_cell.angle_alpha   90.00
_cell.angle_beta   90.00
_cell.angle_gamma   90.00
#
_symmetry.space_group_name_H-M   'P 1'
#
loop_
_entity.id
_entity.type
_entity.pdbx_description
1 polymer ?
#
loop_
_entity_poly.entity_id
_entity_poly.type
_entity_poly.pdbx_seq_one_letter_code
_entity_poly.pdbx_strand_id
1 'polypeptide(L)'
;PRATKADIPSTHDITTFIHNAFTNFLKELKAEIKSTATGWVSTTMDTWSIEQTKASFLGITAHCIHISEMAGIAKWSLQSRVIAFRSLSGPHTGENIACYFIKLCERVGIVSAVSTKVCLIVILFSKLMVL
;
A
#
# COMPACT_ATOMS: atom_id res chain seq x y z
N PRO A 1 35.02 -0.82 19.49
CA PRO A 1 34.00 -1.82 19.10
C PRO A 1 34.62 -2.95 18.24
N ARG A 2 34.54 -4.23 18.67
CA ARG A 2 35.02 -5.41 17.92
C ARG A 2 33.83 -6.15 17.29
N ALA A 3 33.25 -5.59 16.23
CA ALA A 3 32.36 -6.36 15.36
C ALA A 3 33.23 -7.17 14.37
N THR A 4 32.89 -8.42 14.16
CA THR A 4 33.51 -9.36 13.22
C THR A 4 32.61 -9.56 12.01
N LYS A 5 33.11 -10.22 10.94
CA LYS A 5 32.29 -10.54 9.77
C LYS A 5 31.08 -11.43 10.08
N ALA A 6 31.16 -12.24 11.15
CA ALA A 6 30.04 -13.06 11.59
C ALA A 6 28.90 -12.24 12.21
N ASP A 7 29.19 -11.01 12.66
CA ASP A 7 28.21 -10.10 13.25
C ASP A 7 27.47 -9.27 12.18
N ILE A 8 27.87 -9.37 10.91
CA ILE A 8 27.23 -8.67 9.79
C ILE A 8 26.30 -9.66 9.08
N PRO A 9 24.98 -9.39 9.04
CA PRO A 9 24.03 -10.27 8.35
C PRO A 9 24.33 -10.33 6.86
N SER A 10 24.13 -11.50 6.27
CA SER A 10 24.26 -11.67 4.82
C SER A 10 23.14 -10.95 4.07
N THR A 11 23.31 -10.76 2.76
CA THR A 11 22.23 -10.26 1.90
C THR A 11 20.98 -11.14 2.01
N HIS A 12 21.14 -12.47 2.11
CA HIS A 12 20.03 -13.40 2.27
C HIS A 12 19.28 -13.18 3.59
N ASP A 13 20.00 -12.96 4.69
CA ASP A 13 19.40 -12.70 6.00
C ASP A 13 18.59 -11.40 5.99
N ILE A 14 19.16 -10.33 5.42
CA ILE A 14 18.48 -9.04 5.29
C ILE A 14 17.24 -9.15 4.38
N THR A 15 17.34 -9.80 3.23
CA THR A 15 16.20 -9.99 2.32
C THR A 15 15.08 -10.77 3.00
N THR A 16 15.42 -11.85 3.72
CA THR A 16 14.45 -12.68 4.45
C THR A 16 13.78 -11.89 5.56
N PHE A 17 14.56 -11.13 6.33
CA PHE A 17 14.04 -10.25 7.38
C PHE A 17 13.05 -9.22 6.82
N ILE A 18 13.42 -8.50 5.75
CA ILE A 18 12.56 -7.49 5.12
C ILE A 18 11.28 -8.13 4.59
N HIS A 19 11.37 -9.28 3.93
CA HIS A 19 10.20 -10.01 3.42
C HIS A 19 9.22 -10.39 4.54
N ASN A 20 9.75 -10.92 5.65
CA ASN A 20 8.94 -11.33 6.79
C ASN A 20 8.32 -10.13 7.50
N ALA A 21 9.09 -9.06 7.71
CA ALA A 21 8.60 -7.80 8.28
C ALA A 21 7.47 -7.21 7.42
N PHE A 22 7.65 -7.18 6.10
CA PHE A 22 6.62 -6.70 5.18
C PHE A 22 5.36 -7.58 5.17
N THR A 23 5.53 -8.90 5.27
CA THR A 23 4.40 -9.84 5.37
C THR A 23 3.60 -9.61 6.65
N ASN A 24 4.26 -9.39 7.78
CA ASN A 24 3.62 -9.08 9.05
C ASN A 24 2.92 -7.72 9.00
N PHE A 25 3.60 -6.69 8.48
CA PHE A 25 3.01 -5.38 8.24
C PHE A 25 1.72 -5.47 7.41
N LEU A 26 1.70 -6.25 6.33
CA LEU A 26 0.49 -6.41 5.52
C LEU A 26 -0.64 -7.12 6.26
N LYS A 27 -0.33 -8.10 7.12
CA LYS A 27 -1.33 -8.79 7.95
C LYS A 27 -1.95 -7.81 8.96
N GLU A 28 -1.12 -7.05 9.65
CA GLU A 28 -1.55 -6.04 10.62
C GLU A 28 -2.37 -4.93 9.96
N LEU A 29 -1.87 -4.37 8.86
CA LEU A 29 -2.56 -3.36 8.06
C LEU A 29 -3.94 -3.85 7.61
N LYS A 30 -4.03 -5.10 7.15
CA LYS A 30 -5.32 -5.69 6.73
C LYS A 30 -6.29 -5.83 7.91
N ALA A 31 -5.81 -6.22 9.08
CA ALA A 31 -6.63 -6.28 10.28
C ALA A 31 -7.11 -4.88 10.71
N GLU A 32 -6.21 -3.88 10.69
CA GLU A 32 -6.52 -2.49 11.01
C GLU A 32 -7.57 -1.90 10.06
N ILE A 33 -7.39 -2.07 8.74
CA ILE A 33 -8.33 -1.60 7.72
C ILE A 33 -9.72 -2.24 7.91
N LYS A 34 -9.76 -3.53 8.24
CA LYS A 34 -11.03 -4.25 8.46
C LYS A 34 -11.70 -3.94 9.78
N SER A 35 -10.98 -3.38 10.76
CA SER A 35 -11.54 -3.00 12.04
C SER A 35 -12.74 -2.05 11.88
N THR A 36 -13.71 -2.18 12.78
CA THR A 36 -14.86 -1.26 12.89
C THR A 36 -14.45 0.12 13.37
N ALA A 37 -13.31 0.23 14.06
CA ALA A 37 -12.68 1.49 14.46
C ALA A 37 -12.15 2.31 13.28
N THR A 38 -11.98 1.68 12.11
CA THR A 38 -11.50 2.33 10.90
C THR A 38 -12.66 2.68 9.99
N GLY A 39 -12.80 3.97 9.69
CA GLY A 39 -13.83 4.49 8.79
C GLY A 39 -13.61 4.11 7.32
N TRP A 40 -14.22 4.91 6.44
CA TRP A 40 -13.99 4.82 5.00
C TRP A 40 -12.54 5.16 4.63
N VAL A 41 -12.09 4.58 3.53
CA VAL A 41 -10.73 4.71 3.02
C VAL A 41 -10.74 5.53 1.74
N SER A 42 -10.03 6.66 1.77
CA SER A 42 -9.66 7.42 0.59
C SER A 42 -8.29 6.94 0.10
N THR A 43 -8.10 6.80 -1.20
CA THR A 43 -6.80 6.40 -1.77
C THR A 43 -6.25 7.51 -2.65
N THR A 44 -4.95 7.81 -2.48
CA THR A 44 -4.17 8.53 -3.49
C THR A 44 -3.39 7.52 -4.31
N MET A 45 -3.48 7.63 -5.63
CA MET A 45 -2.82 6.74 -6.59
C MET A 45 -1.89 7.58 -7.45
N ASP A 46 -0.59 7.30 -7.41
CA ASP A 46 0.41 7.95 -8.24
C ASP A 46 0.96 6.97 -9.27
N THR A 47 0.91 7.36 -10.54
CA THR A 47 1.41 6.53 -11.65
C THR A 47 2.46 7.29 -12.44
N TRP A 48 3.62 6.68 -12.63
CA TRP A 48 4.73 7.27 -13.38
C TRP A 48 5.53 6.22 -14.16
N SER A 49 6.23 6.68 -15.20
CA SER A 49 7.15 5.88 -16.00
C SER A 49 8.57 6.41 -15.89
N ILE A 50 9.55 5.51 -16.02
CA ILE A 50 10.97 5.83 -16.13
C ILE A 50 11.37 5.58 -17.58
N GLU A 51 11.65 6.66 -18.30
CA GLU A 51 11.88 6.63 -19.75
C GLU A 51 13.06 5.74 -20.15
N GLN A 52 14.13 5.76 -19.35
CA GLN A 52 15.38 5.04 -19.64
C GLN A 52 15.21 3.53 -19.53
N THR A 53 14.43 3.06 -18.56
CA THR A 53 14.21 1.63 -18.32
C THR A 53 12.93 1.11 -18.96
N LYS A 54 12.10 2.01 -19.52
CA LYS A 54 10.74 1.73 -20.00
C LYS A 54 9.88 1.03 -18.94
N ALA A 55 10.20 1.25 -17.66
CA ALA A 55 9.46 0.70 -16.55
C ALA A 55 8.39 1.69 -16.09
N SER A 56 7.22 1.17 -15.72
CA SER A 56 6.13 1.97 -15.16
C SER A 56 5.79 1.46 -13.78
N PHE A 57 5.36 2.37 -12.90
CA PHE A 57 5.08 2.09 -11.52
C PHE A 57 3.75 2.71 -11.08
N LEU A 58 3.17 2.07 -10.08
CA LEU A 58 1.94 2.46 -9.40
C LEU A 58 2.20 2.47 -7.91
N GLY A 59 2.12 3.64 -7.29
CA GLY A 59 2.08 3.83 -5.86
C GLY A 59 0.65 4.07 -5.38
N ILE A 60 0.24 3.45 -4.28
CA ILE A 60 -1.07 3.71 -3.66
C ILE A 60 -0.88 3.98 -2.17
N THR A 61 -1.41 5.10 -1.70
CA THR A 61 -1.50 5.44 -0.28
C THR A 61 -2.97 5.46 0.14
N ALA A 62 -3.30 4.73 1.20
CA ALA A 62 -4.60 4.78 1.85
C ALA A 62 -4.60 5.83 2.96
N HIS A 63 -5.71 6.56 3.05
CA HIS A 63 -5.98 7.56 4.06
C HIS A 63 -7.32 7.21 4.72
N CYS A 64 -7.33 7.06 6.04
CA CYS A 64 -8.55 6.79 6.78
C CYS A 64 -8.54 7.48 8.14
N ILE A 65 -9.72 7.66 8.71
CA ILE A 65 -9.86 8.06 10.10
C ILE A 65 -9.95 6.80 10.95
N HIS A 66 -9.07 6.71 11.94
CA HIS A 66 -9.12 5.69 12.98
C HIS A 66 -9.63 6.32 14.28
N ILE A 67 -10.65 5.70 14.85
CA ILE A 67 -11.29 6.12 16.10
C ILE A 67 -10.82 5.20 17.21
N SER A 68 -10.13 5.74 18.21
CA SER A 68 -9.79 5.02 19.43
C SER A 68 -10.54 5.61 20.62
N GLU A 69 -10.90 4.76 21.56
CA GLU A 69 -11.55 5.20 22.80
C GLU A 69 -10.51 5.23 23.93
N MET A 70 -10.40 6.37 24.60
CA MET A 70 -9.56 6.52 25.78
C MET A 70 -10.37 7.23 26.86
N ALA A 71 -10.55 6.58 28.01
CA ALA A 71 -11.29 7.10 29.16
C ALA A 71 -12.72 7.61 28.80
N GLY A 72 -13.43 6.90 27.92
CA GLY A 72 -14.79 7.24 27.49
C GLY A 72 -14.88 8.39 26.47
N ILE A 73 -13.76 8.89 25.97
CA ILE A 73 -13.71 9.95 24.96
C ILE A 73 -13.18 9.36 23.64
N ALA A 74 -13.94 9.56 22.56
CA ALA A 74 -13.53 9.18 21.21
C ALA A 74 -12.41 10.10 20.70
N LYS A 75 -11.25 9.53 20.41
CA LYS A 75 -10.12 10.20 19.78
C LYS A 75 -10.03 9.82 18.31
N TRP A 76 -10.03 10.84 17.46
CA TRP A 76 -9.99 10.69 16.01
C TRP A 76 -8.57 10.95 15.52
N SER A 77 -8.03 10.05 14.69
CA SER A 77 -6.69 10.19 14.13
C SER A 77 -6.70 9.90 12.63
N LEU A 78 -6.09 10.79 11.85
CA LEU A 78 -5.85 10.55 10.42
C LEU A 78 -4.67 9.59 10.28
N GLN A 79 -4.92 8.45 9.65
CA GLN A 79 -3.91 7.46 9.30
C GLN A 79 -3.65 7.53 7.80
N SER A 80 -2.38 7.68 7.43
CA SER A 80 -1.91 7.56 6.04
C SER A 80 -0.91 6.41 5.96
N ARG A 81 -1.11 5.48 5.02
CA ARG A 81 -0.27 4.28 4.86
C ARG A 81 -0.06 3.98 3.37
N VAL A 82 1.19 3.73 2.98
CA VAL A 82 1.48 3.17 1.65
C VAL A 82 1.02 1.72 1.64
N ILE A 83 0.02 1.41 0.81
CA ILE A 83 -0.57 0.07 0.73
C ILE A 83 -0.02 -0.73 -0.45
N ALA A 84 0.53 -0.05 -1.45
CA ALA A 84 1.12 -0.68 -2.61
C ALA A 84 2.19 0.18 -3.26
N PHE A 85 3.21 -0.50 -3.78
CA PHE A 85 4.15 -0.01 -4.76
C PHE A 85 4.38 -1.16 -5.75
N ARG A 86 4.01 -0.99 -7.02
CA ARG A 86 4.04 -2.09 -8.00
C ARG A 86 4.45 -1.61 -9.36
N SER A 87 5.26 -2.41 -10.06
CA SER A 87 5.48 -2.20 -11.49
C SER A 87 4.22 -2.53 -12.28
N LEU A 88 3.88 -1.65 -13.23
CA LEU A 88 2.85 -1.87 -14.22
C LEU A 88 3.44 -2.56 -15.44
N SER A 89 2.68 -3.48 -16.00
CA SER A 89 3.01 -4.17 -17.25
C SER A 89 1.81 -4.18 -18.17
N GLY A 90 2.08 -4.21 -19.47
CA GLY A 90 1.06 -4.14 -20.51
C GLY A 90 0.57 -2.71 -20.80
N PRO A 91 -0.49 -2.56 -21.60
CA PRO A 91 -1.00 -1.25 -22.00
C PRO A 91 -1.45 -0.41 -20.80
N HIS A 92 -1.17 0.90 -20.82
CA HIS A 92 -1.64 1.83 -19.78
C HIS A 92 -3.08 2.29 -20.01
N THR A 93 -3.98 1.35 -20.29
CA THR A 93 -5.41 1.63 -20.38
C THR A 93 -5.99 1.83 -18.98
N GLY A 94 -7.08 2.60 -18.90
CA GLY A 94 -7.82 2.77 -17.64
C GLY A 94 -8.25 1.41 -17.04
N GLU A 95 -8.62 0.44 -17.89
CA GLU A 95 -8.99 -0.91 -17.47
C GLU A 95 -7.83 -1.66 -16.83
N ASN A 96 -6.63 -1.64 -17.43
CA ASN A 96 -5.47 -2.32 -16.87
C ASN A 96 -5.07 -1.69 -15.53
N ILE A 97 -5.01 -0.36 -15.47
CA ILE A 97 -4.68 0.37 -14.24
C ILE A 97 -5.72 0.09 -13.14
N ALA A 98 -7.02 0.09 -13.48
CA ALA A 98 -8.09 -0.26 -12.55
C ALA A 98 -7.97 -1.71 -12.04
N CYS A 99 -7.60 -2.66 -12.91
CA CYS A 99 -7.36 -4.05 -12.52
C CYS A 99 -6.21 -4.18 -11.51
N TYR A 100 -5.11 -3.44 -11.70
CA TYR A 100 -4.03 -3.35 -10.71
C TYR A 100 -4.52 -2.74 -9.39
N PHE A 101 -5.25 -1.62 -9.46
CA PHE A 101 -5.79 -0.95 -8.29
C PHE A 101 -6.68 -1.89 -7.45
N ILE A 102 -7.67 -2.54 -8.06
CA ILE A 102 -8.58 -3.45 -7.35
C ILE A 102 -7.81 -4.61 -6.71
N LYS A 103 -6.91 -5.29 -7.44
CA LYS A 103 -6.11 -6.39 -6.89
C LYS A 103 -5.24 -5.96 -5.70
N LEU A 104 -4.70 -4.75 -5.74
CA LEU A 104 -3.90 -4.19 -4.65
C LEU A 104 -4.76 -3.84 -3.44
N CYS A 105 -5.94 -3.26 -3.64
CA CYS A 105 -6.91 -2.97 -2.58
C CYS A 105 -7.48 -4.25 -1.94
N GLU A 106 -7.73 -5.31 -2.72
CA GLU A 106 -8.15 -6.62 -2.21
C GLU A 106 -7.09 -7.25 -1.30
N ARG A 107 -5.81 -7.13 -1.68
CA ARG A 107 -4.68 -7.66 -0.91
C ARG A 107 -4.69 -7.15 0.53
N VAL A 108 -4.94 -5.84 0.71
CA VAL A 108 -5.00 -5.18 2.03
C VAL A 108 -6.41 -5.18 2.65
N GLY A 109 -7.40 -5.83 2.01
CA GLY A 109 -8.74 -5.99 2.56
C GLY A 109 -9.62 -4.74 2.52
N ILE A 110 -9.26 -3.73 1.71
CA ILE A 110 -10.12 -2.56 1.44
C ILE A 110 -11.30 -2.98 0.56
N VAL A 111 -11.05 -3.86 -0.42
CA VAL A 111 -12.05 -4.43 -1.32
C VAL A 111 -12.18 -5.92 -1.06
N SER A 112 -13.39 -6.45 -1.21
CA SER A 112 -13.70 -7.87 -1.21
C SER A 112 -14.86 -8.13 -2.17
N ALA A 113 -15.17 -9.40 -2.42
CA ALA A 113 -16.27 -9.79 -3.30
C ALA A 113 -17.65 -9.25 -2.84
N VAL A 114 -17.81 -8.91 -1.56
CA VAL A 114 -19.11 -8.55 -0.96
C VAL A 114 -19.14 -7.14 -0.37
N SER A 115 -18.00 -6.46 -0.24
CA SER A 115 -17.93 -5.13 0.36
C SER A 115 -16.69 -4.37 -0.05
N THR A 116 -16.80 -3.04 -0.02
CA THR A 116 -15.69 -2.11 -0.24
C THR A 116 -15.71 -1.03 0.83
N LYS A 117 -14.52 -0.63 1.29
CA LYS A 117 -14.32 0.58 2.13
C LYS A 117 -13.80 1.77 1.31
N VAL A 118 -13.63 1.65 -0.01
CA VAL A 118 -13.21 2.78 -0.85
C VAL A 118 -14.32 3.83 -0.90
N CYS A 119 -14.04 5.06 -0.52
CA CYS A 119 -14.97 6.19 -0.68
C CYS A 119 -14.52 7.24 -1.70
N LEU A 120 -13.21 7.40 -1.89
CA LEU A 120 -12.64 8.38 -2.81
C LEU A 120 -11.32 7.85 -3.40
N ILE A 121 -11.14 8.05 -4.70
CA ILE A 121 -9.89 7.78 -5.40
C ILE A 121 -9.39 9.09 -5.99
N VAL A 122 -8.24 9.55 -5.53
CA VAL A 122 -7.51 10.68 -6.13
C VAL A 122 -6.41 10.11 -7.00
N ILE A 123 -6.46 10.40 -8.30
CA ILE A 123 -5.49 9.90 -9.27
C ILE A 123 -4.53 11.02 -9.64
N LEU A 124 -3.24 10.77 -9.45
CA LEU A 124 -2.13 11.64 -9.84
C LEU A 124 -1.36 10.94 -10.97
N PHE A 125 -1.18 11.65 -12.08
CA PHE A 125 -0.35 11.21 -13.20
C PHE A 125 0.89 12.08 -13.27
N SER A 126 1.94 11.67 -12.55
CA SER A 126 3.14 12.51 -12.40
C SER A 126 4.05 12.51 -13.64
N LYS A 127 3.95 11.46 -14.49
CA LYS A 127 4.57 11.32 -15.84
C LYS A 127 4.32 9.90 -16.36
N LEU A 128 3.09 9.61 -16.77
CA LEU A 128 2.79 8.30 -17.36
C LEU A 128 3.12 8.36 -18.86
N MET A 129 4.14 7.62 -19.32
CA MET A 129 4.37 7.46 -20.75
C MET A 129 3.27 6.56 -21.29
N VAL A 130 2.51 7.01 -22.29
CA VAL A 130 1.66 6.10 -23.06
C VAL A 130 2.61 5.33 -23.98
N LEU A 131 2.88 4.08 -23.62
CA LEU A 131 3.57 3.12 -24.49
C LEU A 131 2.58 2.52 -25.48
#